data_AF-A0A5B6VY68-F1
#
_entry.id   AF-A0A5B6VY68-F1
#
_cell.length_a   1.000
_cell.length_b   1.000
_cell.length_c   1.000
_cell.angle_alpha   90.00
_cell.angle_beta   90.00
_cell.angle_gamma   90.00
#
_symmetry.space_group_name_H-M   'P 1'
#
loop_
_entity.id
_entity.type
_entity.pdbx_description
1 polymer ?
#
loop_
_entity_poly.entity_id
_entity_poly.type
_entity_poly.pdbx_seq_one_letter_code
_entity_poly.pdbx_strand_id
1 'polypeptide(L)' 'MNGAVEAANKIIKKIVGKIETYKDWHEKLPFSLHAYRTSVKTSTGATPFSLVYEMEAVLPIEVEMPSFQVLSEWIQS' A
#
# COMPACT_ATOMS: atom_id res chain seq x y z
N MET A 1 19.65 -17.80 5.37
CA MET A 1 19.40 -16.52 4.66
C MET A 1 17.92 -16.21 4.77
N ASN A 2 17.49 -15.44 5.78
CA ASN A 2 16.09 -14.98 5.89
C ASN A 2 15.97 -13.59 6.56
N GLY A 3 17.09 -12.87 6.72
CA GLY A 3 17.13 -11.61 7.48
C GLY A 3 16.29 -10.49 6.85
N ALA A 4 16.20 -10.45 5.52
CA ALA A 4 15.31 -9.52 4.83
C ALA A 4 13.82 -9.81 5.10
N VAL A 5 13.45 -11.09 5.16
CA VAL A 5 12.09 -11.55 5.49
C VAL A 5 11.77 -11.25 6.95
N GLU A 6 12.71 -11.47 7.87
CA GLU A 6 12.55 -11.12 9.29
C GLU A 6 12.42 -9.61 9.51
N ALA A 7 13.22 -8.80 8.79
CA ALA A 7 13.12 -7.34 8.84
C ALA A 7 11.77 -6.84 8.31
N ALA A 8 11.30 -7.38 7.19
CA ALA A 8 9.99 -7.06 6.63
C ALA A 8 8.85 -7.44 7.60
N ASN A 9 8.92 -8.65 8.18
CA ASN A 9 7.93 -9.12 9.15
C ASN A 9 7.87 -8.25 10.41
N LYS A 10 9.02 -7.75 10.88
CA LYS A 10 9.09 -6.84 12.04
C LYS A 10 8.43 -5.49 11.74
N ILE A 11 8.60 -4.97 10.53
CA ILE A 11 7.97 -3.71 10.08
C ILE A 11 6.45 -3.90 9.97
N ILE A 12 5.99 -4.99 9.36
CA ILE A 12 4.56 -5.30 9.22
C ILE A 12 3.88 -5.41 10.59
N LYS A 13 4.48 -6.14 11.54
CA LYS A 13 3.96 -6.23 12.92
C LYS A 13 3.82 -4.86 13.59
N LYS A 14 4.79 -3.96 13.39
CA LYS A 14 4.76 -2.62 13.97
C LYS A 14 3.67 -1.73 13.34
N ILE A 15 3.42 -1.89 12.04
CA ILE A 15 2.33 -1.19 11.33
C ILE A 15 0.98 -1.70 11.83
N VAL A 16 0.77 -3.01 11.88
CA VAL A 16 -0.46 -3.63 12.38
C VAL A 16 -0.72 -3.25 13.84
N GLY A 17 0.30 -3.27 14.70
CA GLY A 17 0.16 -2.88 16.11
C GLY A 17 -0.14 -1.40 16.35
N LYS A 18 0.16 -0.51 15.40
CA LYS A 18 -0.20 0.91 15.48
C LYS A 18 -1.63 1.19 15.01
N ILE A 19 -2.30 0.23 14.39
CA ILE A 19 -3.73 0.31 14.07
C ILE A 19 -4.47 -0.12 15.34
N GLU A 20 -4.62 0.80 16.30
CA GLU A 20 -5.22 0.60 17.64
C GLU A 20 -6.68 0.09 17.65
N THR A 21 -7.27 -0.16 16.48
CA THR A 21 -8.59 -0.77 16.35
C THR A 21 -8.47 -2.01 15.48
N TYR A 22 -8.25 -3.16 16.13
CA TYR A 22 -8.18 -4.49 15.53
C TYR A 22 -9.47 -4.95 14.83
N LYS A 23 -10.48 -4.07 14.75
CA LYS A 23 -11.79 -4.39 14.17
C LYS A 23 -11.75 -4.35 12.63
N ASP A 24 -11.01 -3.41 12.04
CA ASP A 24 -11.08 -3.11 10.59
C ASP A 24 -9.70 -3.09 9.92
N TRP A 25 -8.71 -3.79 10.50
CA TRP A 25 -7.34 -3.83 9.97
C TRP A 25 -7.29 -4.33 8.52
N HIS A 26 -8.20 -5.22 8.15
CA HIS A 26 -8.34 -5.78 6.81
C HIS A 26 -8.84 -4.74 5.81
N GLU A 27 -9.67 -3.77 6.22
CA GLU A 27 -10.10 -2.66 5.37
C GLU A 27 -8.97 -1.65 5.14
N LYS A 28 -8.09 -1.46 6.14
CA LYS A 28 -6.93 -0.54 6.05
C LYS A 28 -5.71 -1.17 5.37
N LEU A 29 -5.68 -2.50 5.24
CA LEU A 29 -4.55 -3.24 4.68
C LEU A 29 -4.27 -2.90 3.21
N PRO A 30 -5.26 -2.84 2.30
CA PRO A 30 -5.02 -2.47 0.90
C PRO A 30 -4.38 -1.09 0.75
N PHE A 31 -4.89 -0.09 1.49
CA PHE A 31 -4.33 1.27 1.48
C PHE A 31 -2.90 1.31 2.01
N SER A 32 -2.63 0.58 3.09
CA SER A 32 -1.29 0.50 3.69
C SER A 32 -0.28 -0.16 2.74
N LEU A 33 -0.69 -1.24 2.06
CA LEU A 33 0.13 -1.92 1.06
C LEU A 33 0.38 -1.05 -0.17
N HIS A 34 -0.64 -0.32 -0.63
CA HIS A 34 -0.52 0.60 -1.76
C HIS A 34 0.49 1.71 -1.44
N ALA A 35 0.32 2.39 -0.30
CA ALA A 35 1.24 3.43 0.15
C ALA A 35 2.68 2.91 0.30
N TYR A 36 2.85 1.67 0.77
CA TYR A 36 4.17 1.06 0.86
C TYR A 36 4.81 0.88 -0.53
N ARG A 37 4.04 0.40 -1.51
CA ARG A 37 4.51 0.10 -2.88
C ARG A 37 4.83 1.34 -3.70
N THR A 38 4.13 2.45 -3.49
CA THR A 38 4.29 3.68 -4.27
C THR A 38 5.17 4.75 -3.59
N SER A 39 5.47 4.60 -2.30
CA SER A 39 6.38 5.52 -1.59
C SER A 39 7.86 5.18 -1.82
N VAL A 40 8.64 6.18 -2.21
CA VAL A 40 10.11 6.10 -2.37
C VAL A 40 10.77 5.66 -1.06
N LYS A 41 11.59 4.60 -1.11
CA LYS A 41 12.35 4.14 0.05
C LYS A 41 13.69 4.86 0.12
N THR A 42 14.01 5.39 1.29
CA THR A 42 15.30 6.05 1.57
C THR A 42 16.50 5.14 1.33
N SER A 43 16.35 3.83 1.49
CA SER A 43 17.41 2.85 1.28
C SER A 43 17.77 2.61 -0.19
N THR A 44 16.82 2.76 -1.11
CA THR A 44 17.02 2.44 -2.54
C THR A 44 16.84 3.65 -3.45
N GLY A 45 16.31 4.76 -2.94
CA GLY A 45 15.95 5.94 -3.75
C GLY A 45 14.79 5.68 -4.72
N ALA A 46 14.16 4.50 -4.67
CA ALA A 46 13.13 4.05 -5.60
C ALA A 46 11.89 3.53 -4.86
N THR A 47 10.76 3.46 -5.56
CA THR A 47 9.56 2.82 -5.05
C THR A 47 9.69 1.30 -5.14
N PRO A 48 9.11 0.51 -4.22
CA PRO A 48 9.11 -0.95 -4.38
C PRO A 48 8.42 -1.42 -5.67
N PHE A 49 7.42 -0.68 -6.17
CA PHE A 49 6.76 -0.98 -7.44
C PHE A 49 7.73 -0.87 -8.63
N SER A 50 8.47 0.23 -8.72
CA SER A 50 9.43 0.45 -9.82
C SER A 50 10.60 -0.53 -9.82
N LEU A 51 10.96 -1.11 -8.67
CA LEU A 51 11.97 -2.15 -8.60
C LEU A 51 11.49 -3.52 -9.11
N VAL A 52 10.18 -3.77 -9.13
CA VAL A 52 9.60 -5.05 -9.57
C VAL A 52 9.19 -5.00 -11.04
N TYR A 53 8.60 -3.89 -11.47
CA TYR A 53 8.03 -3.74 -12.81
C TYR A 53 8.87 -2.85 -13.73
N GLU A 54 9.99 -2.31 -13.24
CA GLU A 54 10.87 -1.40 -13.99
C GLU A 54 10.15 -0.17 -14.57
N MET A 55 8.99 0.19 -14.01
CA MET A 55 8.14 1.31 -14.41
C MET A 55 7.76 2.14 -13.19
N GLU A 56 7.68 3.46 -13.33
CA GLU A 56 7.15 4.30 -12.25
C GLU A 56 5.70 3.93 -11.92
N ALA A 57 5.33 4.06 -10.65
CA ALA A 57 3.98 3.77 -10.20
C ALA A 57 3.00 4.85 -10.72
N VAL A 58 2.52 4.66 -11.94
CA VAL A 58 1.27 5.28 -12.40
C VAL A 58 0.14 4.57 -11.65
N LEU A 59 -0.85 5.32 -11.14
CA LEU A 59 -1.95 4.76 -10.34
C LEU A 59 -2.49 3.50 -11.03
N PRO A 60 -2.45 2.33 -10.36
CA PRO A 60 -2.98 1.12 -10.96
C PRO A 60 -4.48 1.31 -11.19
N ILE A 61 -4.96 0.87 -12.36
CA ILE A 61 -6.37 0.86 -12.76
C ILE A 61 -7.29 0.32 -11.65
N GLU A 62 -6.80 -0.60 -10.82
CA GLU A 62 -7.50 -1.16 -9.67
C GLU A 62 -7.81 -0.16 -8.55
N VAL A 63 -7.14 1.00 -8.47
CA VAL A 63 -7.42 2.09 -7.52
C VAL A 63 -8.25 3.19 -8.20
N GLU A 64 -8.06 3.40 -9.51
CA GLU A 64 -8.93 4.27 -10.30
C GLU A 64 -10.35 3.72 -10.37
N MET A 65 -10.56 2.43 -10.65
CA MET A 65 -11.91 1.86 -10.80
C MET A 65 -12.80 2.00 -9.55
N PRO A 66 -12.34 1.67 -8.32
CA PRO A 66 -13.10 1.91 -7.10
C PRO A 66 -13.32 3.41 -6.84
N SER A 67 -12.32 4.25 -7.12
CA SER A 67 -12.47 5.70 -6.92
C SER A 67 -13.43 6.33 -7.93
N PHE A 68 -13.47 5.86 -9.18
CA PHE A 68 -14.49 6.23 -10.17
C PHE A 68 -15.89 5.81 -9.76
N GLN A 69 -16.07 4.60 -9.21
CA GLN A 69 -17.36 4.14 -8.71
C GLN A 69 -17.86 5.04 -7.57
N VAL A 70 -17.02 5.27 -6.56
CA VAL A 70 -17.35 6.16 -5.43
C VAL A 70 -17.61 7.58 -5.92
N LEU A 71 -16.80 8.12 -6.84
CA LEU A 71 -17.00 9.45 -7.40
C LEU A 71 -18.31 9.55 -8.19
N SER A 72 -18.68 8.49 -8.93
CA SER A 72 -19.93 8.45 -9.69
C SER A 72 -21.17 8.44 -8.79
N GLU A 73 -21.10 7.78 -7.63
CA GLU A 73 -22.17 7.80 -6.62
C GLU A 73 -22.34 9.20 -6.02
N TRP A 74 -21.24 9.92 -5.76
CA TRP A 74 -21.25 11.29 -5.25
C TRP A 74 -21.81 12.31 -6.26
N ILE A 75 -21.64 12.09 -7.56
CA ILE A 75 -22.13 12.98 -8.62
C ILE A 75 -23.62 12.72 -8.93
N GLN A 76 -24.15 11.54 -8.57
CA GLN A 76 -25.54 11.15 -8.83
C GLN A 76 -26.48 11.33 -7.60
N SER A 77 -25.97 11.83 -6.47
CA SER A 77 -26.74 12.18 -5.27
C SER A 77 -26.95 13.69 -5.13
#